data_AF-A0A938R560-F1
#
_entry.id   AF-A0A938R560-F1
#
_cell.length_a   1.000
_cell.length_b   1.000
_cell.length_c   1.000
_cell.angle_alpha   90.00
_cell.angle_beta   90.00
_cell.angle_gamma   90.00
#
_symmetry.space_group_name_H-M   'P 1'
#
loop_
_entity.id
_entity.type
_entity.pdbx_description
1 polymer ?
#
loop_
_entity_poly.entity_id
_entity_poly.type
_entity_poly.pdbx_seq_one_letter_code
_entity_poly.pdbx_strand_id
1 'polypeptide(L)' 'MRDPIVEEVRKHRMEHTRKFRGDLSAICADLRSVQITSGHKVVRLTPRKMESTKASRKRT' A
#
# COMPACT_ATOMS: atom_id res chain seq x y z
N MET A 1 7.28 18.36 17.69
CA MET A 1 6.86 19.25 16.58
C MET A 1 5.83 18.50 15.74
N ARG A 2 4.65 19.05 15.46
CA ARG A 2 3.71 18.43 14.52
C ARG A 2 4.07 18.90 13.11
N ASP A 3 4.25 17.95 12.20
CA ASP A 3 4.53 18.25 10.81
C ASP A 3 3.21 18.61 10.10
N PRO A 4 3.12 19.79 9.47
CA PRO A 4 1.89 20.24 8.79
C PRO A 4 1.44 19.29 7.68
N ILE A 5 2.38 18.66 6.96
CA ILE A 5 2.06 17.70 5.89
C ILE A 5 1.42 16.44 6.48
N VAL A 6 1.94 15.97 7.62
CA VAL A 6 1.40 14.78 8.29
C VAL A 6 -0.02 15.03 8.80
N GLU A 7 -0.30 16.22 9.32
CA GLU A 7 -1.64 16.58 9.80
C GLU A 7 -2.66 16.68 8.66
N GLU A 8 -2.27 17.20 7.49
CA GLU A 8 -3.11 17.22 6.30
C GLU A 8 -3.44 15.80 5.81
N VAL A 9 -2.42 14.94 5.71
CA VAL A 9 -2.62 13.53 5.34
C VAL A 9 -3.55 12.82 6.32
N ARG A 10 -3.39 13.06 7.64
CA ARG A 10 -4.28 12.51 8.68
C ARG A 10 -5.71 13.01 8.51
N LYS A 11 -5.91 14.31 8.24
CA LYS A 11 -7.23 14.89 8.02
C LYS A 11 -7.95 14.19 6.86
N HIS A 12 -7.29 14.05 5.71
CA HIS A 12 -7.88 13.38 4.55
C HIS A 12 -8.19 11.90 4.80
N ARG A 13 -7.28 11.18 5.46
CA ARG A 13 -7.53 9.77 5.84
C ARG A 13 -8.73 9.66 6.77
N MET A 14 -8.83 10.51 7.78
CA MET A 14 -9.96 10.51 8.71
C MET A 14 -11.28 10.84 8.03
N GLU A 15 -11.29 11.80 7.11
CA GLU A 15 -12.49 12.12 6.33
C GLU A 15 -12.96 10.93 5.48
N HIS A 16 -12.04 10.26 4.79
CA HIS A 16 -12.35 9.07 4.00
C HIS A 16 -12.85 7.93 4.88
N THR A 17 -12.18 7.64 6.00
CA THR A 17 -12.64 6.61 6.96
C THR A 17 -14.04 6.90 7.49
N ARG A 18 -14.38 8.17 7.77
CA ARG A 18 -15.72 8.57 8.24
C ARG A 18 -16.79 8.32 7.18
N LYS A 19 -16.50 8.53 5.88
CA LYS A 19 -17.44 8.24 4.78
C LYS A 19 -17.88 6.78 4.78
N PHE A 20 -16.97 5.86 5.14
CA PHE A 20 -17.25 4.42 5.25
C PHE A 20 -17.54 3.96 6.68
N ARG A 21 -17.75 4.88 7.63
CA ARG A 21 -18.01 4.56 9.05
C ARG A 21 -16.94 3.66 9.70
N GLY A 22 -15.71 3.69 9.18
CA GLY A 22 -14.63 2.81 9.64
C GLY A 22 -14.69 1.37 9.13
N ASP A 23 -15.60 1.04 8.21
CA ASP A 23 -15.63 -0.29 7.60
C ASP A 23 -14.46 -0.45 6.60
N LEU A 24 -13.45 -1.20 7.01
CA LEU A 24 -12.27 -1.47 6.20
C LEU A 24 -12.62 -2.23 4.91
N SER A 25 -13.61 -3.12 4.95
CA SER A 25 -14.04 -3.87 3.76
C SER A 25 -14.61 -2.94 2.70
N ALA A 26 -15.47 -2.01 3.13
CA ALA A 26 -16.08 -1.01 2.25
C ALA A 26 -15.04 -0.05 1.64
N ILE A 27 -14.07 0.42 2.46
CA ILE A 27 -12.95 1.24 1.98
C ILE A 27 -12.15 0.49 0.92
N CYS A 28 -11.78 -0.77 1.17
CA CYS A 28 -11.03 -1.55 0.21
C CYS A 28 -11.83 -1.83 -1.08
N ALA A 29 -13.15 -1.96 -0.99
CA ALA A 29 -14.01 -2.14 -2.17
C ALA A 29 -14.05 -0.87 -3.04
N ASP A 30 -14.15 0.30 -2.42
CA ASP A 30 -14.09 1.60 -3.12
C ASP A 30 -12.74 1.80 -3.81
N LEU A 31 -11.62 1.57 -3.12
CA LEU A 31 -10.30 1.69 -3.74
C LEU A 31 -10.10 0.73 -4.92
N ARG A 32 -10.66 -0.48 -4.84
CA ARG A 32 -10.66 -1.44 -5.96
C ARG A 32 -11.51 -0.94 -7.14
N SER A 33 -12.66 -0.32 -6.88
CA SER A 33 -13.51 0.22 -7.96
C SER A 33 -12.76 1.33 -8.71
N VAL A 34 -12.16 2.27 -7.97
CA VAL A 34 -11.33 3.35 -8.52
C VAL A 34 -10.17 2.78 -9.36
N GLN A 35 -9.50 1.74 -8.85
CA GLN A 35 -8.43 1.08 -9.58
C GLN A 35 -8.91 0.50 -10.92
N ILE A 36 -10.06 -0.16 -10.95
CA ILE A 36 -10.66 -0.74 -12.16
C ILE A 36 -11.06 0.37 -13.15
N THR A 37 -11.66 1.45 -12.68
CA THR A 37 -12.15 2.53 -13.56
C THR A 37 -11.06 3.47 -14.05
N SER A 38 -9.88 3.48 -13.41
CA SER A 38 -8.77 4.37 -13.77
C SER A 38 -8.20 4.15 -15.17
N GLY A 39 -8.49 3.01 -15.81
CA GLY A 39 -7.93 2.62 -17.10
C GLY A 39 -6.44 2.23 -17.04
N HIS A 40 -5.82 2.28 -15.86
CA HIS A 40 -4.43 1.87 -15.69
C HIS A 40 -4.28 0.34 -15.72
N LYS A 41 -3.22 -0.13 -16.37
CA LYS A 41 -2.87 -1.56 -16.36
C LYS A 41 -2.36 -1.96 -14.98
N VAL A 42 -3.15 -2.75 -14.26
CA VAL A 42 -2.75 -3.36 -12.99
C VAL A 42 -1.78 -4.51 -13.27
N VAL A 43 -0.53 -4.39 -12.83
CA VAL A 43 0.49 -5.44 -12.96
C VAL A 43 0.86 -6.01 -11.59
N ARG A 44 1.01 -7.34 -11.52
CA ARG A 44 1.55 -8.03 -10.34
C ARG A 44 3.03 -8.30 -10.59
N LEU A 45 3.90 -7.59 -9.88
CA LEU A 45 5.35 -7.80 -9.96
C LEU A 45 5.74 -8.95 -9.02
N THR A 46 6.50 -9.90 -9.53
CA THR A 46 7.11 -10.94 -8.69
C THR A 46 8.22 -10.33 -7.84
N PRO A 47 8.38 -10.74 -6.57
CA PRO A 47 9.50 -10.28 -5.74
C PRO A 47 10.84 -10.53 -6.42
N ARG A 48 11.77 -9.57 -6.29
CA ARG A 48 13.15 -9.76 -6.75
C ARG A 48 13.81 -10.85 -5.92
N LYS A 49 14.26 -11.92 -6.57
CA LYS A 49 15.02 -12.98 -5.89
C LYS A 49 16.35 -12.41 -5.42
N MET A 50 16.71 -12.67 -4.16
CA MET A 50 18.06 -12.37 -3.67
C MET A 50 19.00 -13.40 -4.30
N GLU A 51 19.98 -12.92 -5.06
CA GLU A 51 21.08 -13.77 -5.52
C GLU A 51 21.83 -14.30 -4.29
N SER A 52 21.90 -15.61 -4.13
CA SER A 52 22.72 -16.20 -3.08
C SER A 52 24.18 -15.87 -3.38
N THR A 53 24.80 -15.00 -2.57
CA THR A 53 26.24 -14.80 -2.62
C THR A 53 26.91 -16.17 -2.44
N LYS A 54 27.67 -16.63 -3.45
CA LYS A 54 28.44 -17.90 -3.43
C LYS A 54 29.61 -17.85 -2.44
N ALA A 55 29.40 -17.36 -1.22
CA ALA A 55 30.45 -17.21 -0.20
C ALA A 55 29.94 -17.60 1.19
N SER A 56 29.28 -18.74 1.33
CA SER A 56 29.16 -19.41 2.63
C SER A 56 28.78 -20.89 2.47
N ARG A 57 29.71 -21.69 1.94
CA ARG A 57 29.61 -23.16 2.03
C ARG A 57 30.98 -23.83 1.93
N LYS A 58 31.87 -23.45 2.84
CA LYS A 58 32.88 -24.35 3.41
C LYS A 58 33.06 -23.95 4.88
N ARG A 59 32.15 -24.44 5.73
CA ARG A 59 32.48 -24.67 7.14
C ARG A 59 32.89 -26.15 7.22
N THR A 60 34.13 -26.31 7.65
CA THR A 60 34.89 -27.52 7.98
C THR A 60 34.08 -28.62 8.63
#